data_AF-A0A3S1T579-F1
#
_entry.id   AF-A0A3S1T579-F1
#
_cell.length_a   1.000
_cell.length_b   1.000
_cell.length_c   1.000
_cell.angle_alpha   90.00
_cell.angle_beta   90.00
_cell.angle_gamma   90.00
#
_symmetry.space_group_name_H-M   'P 1'
#
loop_
_entity.id
_entity.type
_entity.pdbx_description
1 polymer ?
#
loop_
_entity_poly.entity_id
_entity_poly.type
_entity_poly.pdbx_seq_one_letter_code
_entity_poly.pdbx_strand_id
1 'polypeptide(L)'
;HDGSYLGFAEVDDKGNWKGMDIDLCRAVATAVLGDPAKLKVVPISWAQRWPSLQSGDVDIIIKASGGTLSRDTELGLQFSMSYYLGTTKVMAHKELNLKSLKDAAGGTICIPAGTSQEQQVAAYTAKLGIKLEPVLIEKTEELEQAYFSGRCDLYAQWGPTLAIA
;
A
#
# COMPACT_ATOMS: atom_id res chain seq x y z
N HIS A 1 1.21 -9.66 -1.73
CA HIS A 1 -0.19 -9.18 -1.89
C HIS A 1 -1.13 -10.30 -1.49
N ASP A 2 -2.35 -9.99 -1.10
CA ASP A 2 -3.44 -10.96 -0.83
C ASP A 2 -4.35 -11.18 -2.04
N GLY A 3 -4.05 -10.53 -3.17
CA GLY A 3 -4.71 -10.77 -4.45
C GLY A 3 -5.71 -9.70 -4.87
N SER A 4 -5.75 -8.58 -4.15
CA SER A 4 -6.74 -7.52 -4.36
C SER A 4 -6.14 -6.15 -4.71
N TYR A 5 -4.85 -6.09 -5.05
CA TYR A 5 -4.20 -4.83 -5.42
C TYR A 5 -4.28 -4.61 -6.94
N LEU A 6 -5.42 -4.09 -7.38
CA LEU A 6 -5.78 -3.91 -8.79
C LEU A 6 -4.67 -3.21 -9.59
N GLY A 7 -4.31 -3.78 -10.75
CA GLY A 7 -3.24 -3.33 -11.64
C GLY A 7 -1.83 -3.81 -11.28
N PHE A 8 -1.55 -4.14 -10.01
CA PHE A 8 -0.22 -4.59 -9.59
C PHE A 8 -0.18 -6.07 -9.23
N ALA A 9 -1.12 -6.56 -8.43
CA ALA A 9 -1.18 -7.96 -8.04
C ALA A 9 -2.61 -8.38 -7.71
N GLU A 10 -3.19 -9.10 -8.64
CA GLU A 10 -4.55 -9.60 -8.59
C GLU A 10 -4.55 -11.12 -8.76
N VAL A 11 -5.53 -11.77 -8.14
CA VAL A 11 -5.86 -13.17 -8.42
C VAL A 11 -7.14 -13.19 -9.24
N ASP A 12 -7.10 -13.84 -10.41
CA ASP A 12 -8.30 -14.03 -11.23
C ASP A 12 -9.22 -15.13 -10.68
N ASP A 13 -10.42 -15.27 -11.27
CA ASP A 13 -11.42 -16.27 -10.86
C ASP A 13 -10.95 -17.73 -10.97
N LYS A 14 -9.82 -17.96 -11.65
CA LYS A 14 -9.19 -19.27 -11.83
C LYS A 14 -8.00 -19.48 -10.89
N GLY A 15 -7.71 -18.53 -10.01
CA GLY A 15 -6.60 -18.58 -9.07
C GLY A 15 -5.26 -18.14 -9.64
N ASN A 16 -5.21 -17.57 -10.85
CA ASN A 16 -3.97 -17.12 -11.47
C ASN A 16 -3.62 -15.70 -11.03
N TRP A 17 -2.36 -15.52 -10.65
CA TRP A 17 -1.80 -14.21 -10.35
C TRP A 17 -1.55 -13.39 -11.63
N LYS A 18 -1.90 -12.11 -11.63
CA LYS A 18 -1.64 -11.15 -12.71
C LYS A 18 -1.33 -9.75 -12.17
N GLY A 19 -0.79 -8.88 -13.02
CA GLY A 19 -0.49 -7.48 -12.70
C GLY A 19 1.01 -7.17 -12.69
N MET A 20 1.34 -5.88 -12.63
CA MET A 20 2.71 -5.38 -12.79
C MET A 20 3.72 -5.99 -11.80
N ASP A 21 3.35 -6.13 -10.51
CA ASP A 21 4.23 -6.72 -9.50
C ASP A 21 4.47 -8.21 -9.79
N ILE A 22 3.43 -8.92 -10.25
CA ILE A 22 3.53 -10.34 -10.62
C ILE A 22 4.39 -10.54 -11.87
N ASP A 23 4.26 -9.66 -12.85
CA ASP A 23 5.09 -9.72 -14.06
C ASP A 23 6.56 -9.40 -13.75
N LEU A 24 6.83 -8.52 -12.79
CA LEU A 24 8.19 -8.30 -12.30
C LEU A 24 8.73 -9.53 -11.56
N CYS A 25 7.92 -10.21 -10.74
CA CYS A 25 8.30 -11.49 -10.12
C CYS A 25 8.67 -12.54 -11.19
N ARG A 26 7.87 -12.65 -12.26
CA ARG A 26 8.15 -13.58 -13.38
C ARG A 26 9.42 -13.20 -14.13
N ALA A 27 9.67 -11.91 -14.33
CA ALA A 27 10.89 -11.43 -14.97
C ALA A 27 12.13 -11.80 -14.14
N VAL A 28 12.09 -11.63 -12.81
CA VAL A 28 13.18 -12.04 -11.91
C VAL A 28 13.37 -13.56 -11.93
N ALA A 29 12.30 -14.35 -11.86
CA ALA A 29 12.39 -15.81 -11.94
C ALA A 29 13.00 -16.27 -13.28
N THR A 30 12.65 -15.61 -14.39
CA THR A 30 13.25 -15.89 -15.70
C THR A 30 14.75 -15.55 -15.71
N ALA A 31 15.13 -14.39 -15.17
CA ALA A 31 16.52 -13.94 -15.15
C ALA A 31 17.43 -14.81 -14.26
N VAL A 32 16.92 -15.29 -13.12
CA VAL A 32 17.70 -16.04 -12.12
C VAL A 32 17.63 -17.55 -12.33
N LEU A 33 16.45 -18.07 -12.69
CA LEU A 33 16.17 -19.52 -12.74
C LEU A 33 15.97 -20.06 -14.17
N GLY A 34 15.97 -19.18 -15.17
CA GLY A 34 15.78 -19.49 -16.58
C GLY A 34 14.35 -19.84 -16.98
N ASP A 35 13.39 -19.78 -16.04
CA ASP A 35 12.01 -20.23 -16.25
C ASP A 35 11.04 -19.50 -15.31
N PRO A 36 10.07 -18.73 -15.83
CA PRO A 36 9.06 -18.04 -15.01
C PRO A 36 8.13 -19.02 -14.28
N ALA A 37 7.99 -20.27 -14.72
CA ALA A 37 7.15 -21.27 -14.05
C ALA A 37 7.72 -21.76 -12.71
N LYS A 38 9.00 -21.46 -12.43
CA LYS A 38 9.63 -21.74 -11.12
C LYS A 38 9.30 -20.70 -10.06
N LEU A 39 8.55 -19.65 -10.40
CA LEU A 39 8.05 -18.66 -9.45
C LEU A 39 7.03 -19.29 -8.49
N LYS A 40 7.26 -19.13 -7.18
CA LYS A 40 6.24 -19.37 -6.15
C LYS A 40 5.79 -18.04 -5.56
N VAL A 41 4.53 -17.66 -5.81
CA VAL A 41 3.93 -16.46 -5.21
C VAL A 41 3.41 -16.81 -3.82
N VAL A 42 3.86 -16.08 -2.80
CA VAL A 42 3.40 -16.25 -1.41
C VAL A 42 2.52 -15.04 -1.04
N PRO A 43 1.24 -15.25 -0.72
CA PRO A 43 0.38 -14.17 -0.25
C PRO A 43 0.81 -13.72 1.15
N ILE A 44 1.17 -12.45 1.30
CA ILE A 44 1.64 -11.87 2.57
C ILE A 44 1.00 -10.50 2.78
N SER A 45 0.59 -10.26 4.03
CA SER A 45 -0.02 -9.02 4.50
C SER A 45 0.98 -7.86 4.54
N TRP A 46 0.51 -6.65 4.80
CA TRP A 46 1.42 -5.51 4.95
C TRP A 46 2.32 -5.70 6.18
N ALA A 47 1.76 -6.02 7.34
CA ALA A 47 2.54 -6.17 8.56
C ALA A 47 3.60 -7.30 8.48
N GLN A 48 3.28 -8.40 7.80
CA GLN A 48 4.13 -9.60 7.78
C GLN A 48 5.25 -9.59 6.74
N ARG A 49 5.22 -8.68 5.75
CA ARG A 49 6.17 -8.71 4.63
C ARG A 49 7.63 -8.64 5.09
N TRP A 50 7.96 -7.74 6.02
CA TRP A 50 9.34 -7.58 6.49
C TRP A 50 9.83 -8.76 7.33
N PRO A 51 9.09 -9.23 8.35
CA PRO A 51 9.43 -10.46 9.05
C PRO A 51 9.65 -11.66 8.11
N SER A 52 8.77 -11.87 7.13
CA SER A 52 8.90 -12.99 6.19
C SER A 52 10.14 -12.92 5.29
N LEU A 53 10.59 -11.72 4.94
CA LEU A 53 11.86 -11.57 4.21
C LEU A 53 13.06 -11.80 5.12
N GLN A 54 13.00 -11.34 6.36
CA GLN A 54 14.07 -11.52 7.34
C GLN A 54 14.23 -12.98 7.79
N SER A 55 13.12 -13.74 7.89
CA SER A 55 13.13 -15.16 8.22
C SER A 55 13.57 -16.06 7.06
N GLY A 56 13.53 -15.54 5.83
CA GLY A 56 13.77 -16.32 4.61
C GLY A 56 12.55 -17.12 4.14
N ASP A 57 11.35 -16.84 4.66
CA ASP A 57 10.11 -17.43 4.14
C ASP A 57 9.82 -16.97 2.69
N VAL A 58 10.33 -15.80 2.32
CA VAL A 58 10.38 -15.30 0.94
C VAL A 58 11.76 -14.75 0.60
N ASP A 59 12.17 -14.92 -0.65
CA ASP A 59 13.47 -14.44 -1.12
C ASP A 59 13.45 -12.95 -1.51
N ILE A 60 12.33 -12.47 -2.04
CA ILE A 60 12.18 -11.12 -2.60
C ILE A 60 10.75 -10.61 -2.34
N ILE A 61 10.62 -9.32 -2.01
CA ILE A 61 9.34 -8.63 -1.93
C ILE A 61 9.16 -7.70 -3.14
N ILE A 62 8.18 -8.00 -3.99
CA ILE A 62 7.64 -7.07 -4.97
C ILE A 62 6.18 -6.81 -4.59
N LYS A 63 5.96 -5.76 -3.79
CA LYS A 63 4.66 -5.45 -3.17
C LYS A 63 4.46 -3.96 -2.92
N ALA A 64 4.48 -3.12 -3.96
CA ALA A 64 4.32 -1.65 -3.89
C ALA A 64 4.92 -0.98 -2.64
N SER A 65 6.15 -1.37 -2.26
CA SER A 65 6.72 -1.04 -0.97
C SER A 65 7.77 0.05 -1.10
N GLY A 66 7.54 1.20 -0.47
CA GLY A 66 8.48 2.32 -0.52
C GLY A 66 9.85 2.00 0.09
N GLY A 67 10.92 2.31 -0.62
CA GLY A 67 12.27 2.35 -0.05
C GLY A 67 12.41 3.59 0.84
N THR A 68 12.67 3.39 2.13
CA THR A 68 12.92 4.48 3.09
C THR A 68 14.24 4.22 3.81
N LEU A 69 14.90 5.29 4.26
CA LEU A 69 16.16 5.16 5.00
C LEU A 69 15.99 4.27 6.25
N SER A 70 14.91 4.44 7.00
CA SER A 70 14.62 3.61 8.17
C SER A 70 14.49 2.12 7.83
N ARG A 71 13.86 1.77 6.70
CA ARG A 71 13.75 0.36 6.27
C ARG A 71 15.11 -0.20 5.86
N ASP A 72 15.97 0.61 5.24
CA ASP A 72 17.32 0.22 4.84
C ASP A 72 18.23 0.03 6.07
N THR A 73 18.28 1.03 6.96
CA THR A 73 19.24 1.07 8.07
C THR A 73 18.78 0.38 9.34
N GLU A 74 17.50 0.49 9.71
CA GLU A 74 17.01 -0.04 10.99
C GLU A 74 16.50 -1.47 10.85
N LEU A 75 15.88 -1.80 9.71
CA LEU A 75 15.40 -3.16 9.43
C LEU A 75 16.43 -4.01 8.67
N GLY A 76 17.52 -3.41 8.21
CA GLY A 76 18.59 -4.10 7.46
C GLY A 76 18.13 -4.62 6.09
N LEU A 77 17.10 -4.00 5.50
CA LEU A 77 16.58 -4.40 4.19
C LEU A 77 17.38 -3.75 3.07
N GLN A 78 17.41 -4.37 1.89
CA GLN A 78 17.98 -3.76 0.69
C GLN A 78 16.90 -3.59 -0.37
N PHE A 79 16.96 -2.46 -1.08
CA PHE A 79 15.99 -2.12 -2.12
C PHE A 79 16.65 -2.10 -3.49
N SER A 80 15.94 -2.61 -4.50
CA SER A 80 16.34 -2.44 -5.90
C SER A 80 16.14 -0.98 -6.35
N MET A 81 16.45 -0.71 -7.63
CA MET A 81 15.91 0.48 -8.28
C MET A 81 14.38 0.48 -8.19
N SER A 82 13.80 1.66 -7.98
CA SER A 82 12.35 1.85 -7.94
C SER A 82 11.74 1.52 -9.30
N TYR A 83 10.78 0.59 -9.35
CA TYR A 83 10.00 0.30 -10.56
C TYR A 83 8.77 1.21 -10.71
N TYR A 84 8.39 1.92 -9.64
CA TYR A 84 7.26 2.83 -9.65
C TYR A 84 7.44 3.96 -8.63
N LEU A 85 7.06 5.19 -9.00
CA LEU A 85 7.05 6.34 -8.10
C LEU A 85 5.61 6.71 -7.78
N GLY A 86 5.15 6.24 -6.61
CA GLY A 86 3.84 6.56 -6.07
C GLY A 86 3.88 7.70 -5.08
N THR A 87 2.77 8.41 -4.97
CA THR A 87 2.57 9.42 -3.91
C THR A 87 1.32 9.07 -3.13
N THR A 88 1.37 9.34 -1.82
CA THR A 88 0.19 9.30 -0.97
C THR A 88 -0.70 10.47 -1.32
N LYS A 89 -1.97 10.17 -1.51
CA LYS A 89 -3.05 11.11 -1.82
C LYS A 89 -4.14 10.96 -0.77
N VAL A 90 -5.01 11.95 -0.71
CA VAL A 90 -6.19 11.95 0.16
C VAL A 90 -7.40 12.25 -0.72
N MET A 91 -8.42 11.41 -0.64
CA MET A 91 -9.75 11.61 -1.21
C MET A 91 -10.71 12.04 -0.10
N ALA A 92 -11.72 12.82 -0.46
CA ALA A 92 -12.75 13.31 0.46
C ALA A 92 -14.12 13.21 -0.21
N HIS A 93 -15.16 13.03 0.62
CA HIS A 93 -16.54 13.11 0.16
C HIS A 93 -16.86 14.51 -0.40
N LYS A 94 -17.51 14.58 -1.57
CA LYS A 94 -17.72 15.84 -2.30
C LYS A 94 -18.60 16.82 -1.51
N GLU A 95 -19.59 16.29 -0.82
CA GLU A 95 -20.56 17.00 0.02
C GLU A 95 -19.92 17.74 1.19
N LEU A 96 -18.72 17.33 1.63
CA LEU A 96 -17.95 18.05 2.66
C LEU A 96 -17.41 19.39 2.16
N ASN A 97 -17.41 19.64 0.83
CA ASN A 97 -17.01 20.90 0.20
C ASN A 97 -15.62 21.42 0.64
N LEU A 98 -14.70 20.50 0.96
CA LEU A 98 -13.34 20.82 1.38
C LEU A 98 -12.54 21.40 0.21
N LYS A 99 -11.77 22.45 0.46
CA LYS A 99 -10.85 23.05 -0.53
C LYS A 99 -9.40 22.67 -0.26
N SER A 100 -9.12 22.22 0.96
CA SER A 100 -7.81 21.78 1.42
C SER A 100 -7.94 20.79 2.56
N LEU A 101 -6.85 20.07 2.87
CA LEU A 101 -6.82 19.17 4.02
C LEU A 101 -7.04 19.91 5.35
N LYS A 102 -6.74 21.21 5.43
CA LYS A 102 -6.98 22.02 6.64
C LYS A 102 -8.46 22.15 6.99
N ASP A 103 -9.33 22.13 5.98
CA ASP A 103 -10.77 22.27 6.17
C ASP A 103 -11.38 21.04 6.85
N ALA A 104 -10.66 19.91 6.86
CA ALA A 104 -11.07 18.66 7.51
C ALA A 104 -10.64 18.56 8.98
N ALA A 105 -10.13 19.63 9.59
CA ALA A 105 -9.64 19.59 10.97
C ALA A 105 -10.71 19.04 11.94
N GLY A 106 -10.32 18.05 12.76
CA GLY A 106 -11.22 17.33 13.67
C GLY A 106 -12.00 16.18 13.04
N GLY A 107 -11.93 16.02 11.72
CA GLY A 107 -12.55 14.91 10.99
C GLY A 107 -11.79 13.59 11.11
N THR A 108 -12.35 12.56 10.48
CA THR A 108 -11.85 11.19 10.48
C THR A 108 -11.15 10.84 9.17
N ILE A 109 -10.09 10.03 9.24
CA ILE A 109 -9.34 9.60 8.05
C ILE A 109 -9.05 8.10 8.07
N CYS A 110 -9.53 7.41 7.05
CA CYS A 110 -9.23 6.01 6.80
C CYS A 110 -7.80 5.90 6.22
N ILE A 111 -6.95 5.08 6.84
CA ILE A 111 -5.55 4.87 6.44
C ILE A 111 -5.20 3.38 6.53
N PRO A 112 -4.44 2.81 5.56
CA PRO A 112 -3.94 1.44 5.68
C PRO A 112 -2.92 1.31 6.82
N ALA A 113 -3.21 0.41 7.76
CA ALA A 113 -2.39 0.21 8.97
C ALA A 113 -0.97 -0.31 8.66
N GLY A 114 0.04 0.15 9.41
CA GLY A 114 1.41 -0.38 9.30
C GLY A 114 2.11 0.01 7.99
N THR A 115 1.69 1.12 7.40
CA THR A 115 2.22 1.62 6.13
C THR A 115 2.94 2.96 6.31
N SER A 116 3.69 3.36 5.28
CA SER A 116 4.31 4.70 5.25
C SER A 116 3.26 5.81 5.18
N GLN A 117 2.06 5.53 4.65
CA GLN A 117 0.96 6.48 4.53
C GLN A 117 0.53 7.01 5.91
N GLU A 118 0.49 6.13 6.92
CA GLU A 118 0.16 6.49 8.31
C GLU A 118 1.11 7.56 8.85
N GLN A 119 2.42 7.33 8.74
CA GLN A 119 3.43 8.30 9.17
C GLN A 119 3.41 9.59 8.33
N GLN A 120 3.19 9.48 7.03
CA GLN A 120 3.14 10.62 6.12
C GLN A 120 1.95 11.53 6.41
N VAL A 121 0.75 10.95 6.62
CA VAL A 121 -0.44 11.71 7.01
C VAL A 121 -0.22 12.38 8.36
N ALA A 122 0.27 11.65 9.37
CA ALA A 122 0.53 12.21 10.69
C ALA A 122 1.54 13.38 10.65
N ALA A 123 2.64 13.24 9.91
CA ALA A 123 3.62 14.31 9.75
C ALA A 123 3.05 15.52 8.99
N TYR A 124 2.22 15.28 7.97
CA TYR A 124 1.65 16.35 7.17
C TYR A 124 0.57 17.12 7.91
N THR A 125 -0.31 16.46 8.66
CA THR A 125 -1.34 17.12 9.50
C THR A 125 -0.71 17.92 10.63
N ALA A 126 0.34 17.39 11.28
CA ALA A 126 1.13 18.12 12.28
C ALA A 126 1.74 19.39 11.68
N LYS A 127 2.33 19.32 10.48
CA LYS A 127 2.85 20.49 9.75
C LYS A 127 1.78 21.53 9.45
N LEU A 128 0.54 21.10 9.19
CA LEU A 128 -0.58 21.98 8.92
C LEU A 128 -1.23 22.56 10.20
N GLY A 129 -0.86 22.06 11.38
CA GLY A 129 -1.46 22.47 12.66
C GLY A 129 -2.88 21.94 12.86
N ILE A 130 -3.23 20.83 12.22
CA ILE A 130 -4.57 20.21 12.32
C ILE A 130 -4.47 18.81 12.90
N LYS A 131 -5.57 18.34 13.50
CA LYS A 131 -5.73 16.95 13.95
C LYS A 131 -6.77 16.26 13.07
N LEU A 132 -6.49 15.01 12.70
CA LEU A 132 -7.45 14.09 12.11
C LEU A 132 -7.46 12.83 12.97
N GLU A 133 -8.63 12.23 13.20
CA GLU A 133 -8.76 10.98 13.92
C GLU A 133 -8.54 9.80 12.95
N PRO A 134 -7.46 9.01 13.10
CA PRO A 134 -7.18 7.92 12.17
C PRO A 134 -8.06 6.71 12.43
N VAL A 135 -8.61 6.15 11.36
CA VAL A 135 -9.25 4.83 11.33
C VAL A 135 -8.32 3.89 10.57
N LEU A 136 -7.60 3.04 11.32
CA LEU A 136 -6.58 2.14 10.77
C LEU A 136 -7.21 0.78 10.46
N ILE A 137 -7.13 0.35 9.20
CA ILE A 137 -7.60 -0.96 8.73
C ILE A 137 -6.52 -1.56 7.82
N GLU A 138 -6.24 -2.86 7.95
CA GLU A 138 -5.17 -3.51 7.18
C GLU A 138 -5.60 -3.86 5.74
N LYS A 139 -6.81 -4.37 5.56
CA LYS A 139 -7.33 -4.78 4.25
C LYS A 139 -7.87 -3.59 3.47
N THR A 140 -7.52 -3.54 2.19
CA THR A 140 -7.89 -2.42 1.31
C THR A 140 -9.41 -2.36 1.11
N GLU A 141 -10.07 -3.50 0.95
CA GLU A 141 -11.51 -3.57 0.68
C GLU A 141 -12.31 -3.13 1.90
N GLU A 142 -11.88 -3.55 3.09
CA GLU A 142 -12.51 -3.13 4.35
C GLU A 142 -12.31 -1.63 4.61
N LEU A 143 -11.15 -1.09 4.24
CA LEU A 143 -10.84 0.34 4.33
C LEU A 143 -11.68 1.17 3.34
N GLU A 144 -11.85 0.69 2.11
CA GLU A 144 -12.72 1.29 1.10
C GLU A 144 -14.18 1.27 1.54
N GLN A 145 -14.68 0.12 2.02
CA GLN A 145 -16.03 0.01 2.57
C GLN A 145 -16.26 0.95 3.74
N ALA A 146 -15.27 1.11 4.63
CA ALA A 146 -15.36 2.06 5.73
C ALA A 146 -15.49 3.51 5.22
N TYR A 147 -14.73 3.90 4.20
CA TYR A 147 -14.85 5.23 3.60
C TYR A 147 -16.21 5.43 2.91
N PHE A 148 -16.63 4.51 2.03
CA PHE A 148 -17.88 4.64 1.27
C PHE A 148 -19.15 4.51 2.10
N SER A 149 -19.08 3.84 3.26
CA SER A 149 -20.18 3.79 4.23
C SER A 149 -20.27 5.04 5.13
N GLY A 150 -19.36 6.01 4.97
CA GLY A 150 -19.34 7.25 5.75
C GLY A 150 -18.71 7.10 7.14
N ARG A 151 -17.99 6.01 7.43
CA ARG A 151 -17.23 5.86 8.69
C ARG A 151 -16.02 6.80 8.74
N CYS A 152 -15.54 7.25 7.58
CA CYS A 152 -14.43 8.18 7.44
C CYS A 152 -14.82 9.35 6.53
N ASP A 153 -14.44 10.57 6.92
CA ASP A 153 -14.59 11.77 6.08
C ASP A 153 -13.60 11.77 4.92
N LEU A 154 -12.41 11.22 5.17
CA LEU A 154 -11.27 11.20 4.27
C LEU A 154 -10.74 9.78 4.08
N TYR A 155 -10.12 9.52 2.93
CA TYR A 155 -9.41 8.28 2.63
C TYR A 155 -8.01 8.58 2.11
N ALA A 156 -6.98 8.20 2.88
CA ALA A 156 -5.59 8.28 2.45
C ALA A 156 -5.10 6.95 1.88
N GLN A 157 -4.56 7.01 0.66
CA GLN A 157 -3.95 5.85 0.02
C GLN A 157 -2.95 6.29 -1.06
N TRP A 158 -2.24 5.33 -1.64
CA TRP A 158 -1.53 5.53 -2.90
C TRP A 158 -2.45 6.02 -4.03
N GLY A 159 -1.95 6.96 -4.81
CA GLY A 159 -2.69 7.59 -5.91
C GLY A 159 -3.42 6.61 -6.86
N PRO A 160 -2.76 5.54 -7.36
CA PRO A 160 -3.44 4.56 -8.22
C PRO A 160 -4.64 3.89 -7.57
N THR A 161 -4.58 3.55 -6.28
CA THR A 161 -5.70 2.94 -5.57
C THR A 161 -6.86 3.93 -5.42
N LEU A 162 -6.58 5.20 -5.09
CA LEU A 162 -7.65 6.22 -5.04
C LEU A 162 -8.25 6.53 -6.40
N ALA A 163 -7.51 6.36 -7.49
CA ALA A 163 -7.99 6.66 -8.84
C ALA A 163 -9.03 5.65 -9.36
N ILE A 164 -9.13 4.48 -8.73
CA ILE A 164 -10.04 3.40 -9.10
C ILE A 164 -11.07 3.10 -8.00
N ALA A 165 -10.99 3.81 -6.86
CA ALA A 165 -11.92 3.70 -5.76
C ALA A 165 -13.29 4.30 -6.13
#